data_AF-A0A1Y1Q8W4-F1
#
_entry.id   AF-A0A1Y1Q8W4-F1
#
_cell.length_a   1.000
_cell.length_b   1.000
_cell.length_c   1.000
_cell.angle_alpha   90.00
_cell.angle_beta   90.00
_cell.angle_gamma   90.00
#
_symmetry.space_group_name_H-M   'P 1'
#
loop_
_entity.id
_entity.type
_entity.pdbx_description
1 polymer ?
#
loop_
_entity_poly.entity_id
_entity_poly.type
_entity_poly.pdbx_seq_one_letter_code
_entity_poly.pdbx_strand_id
1 'polypeptide(L)'
;TPASRSITVDKTLPAISGTDVPQTSDRTPDLSGTTDVADGTSITVTDGANATVCTTTANAGAWACTPSVDFPEGVNALTVTTTDPAGNSNSDAFTATINSTPVLNQQWWCGNRCTANAGRYH
;
A
#
# COMPACT_ATOMS: atom_id res chain seq x y z
N THR A 1 -6.91 33.51 -46.09
CA THR A 1 -7.25 32.22 -45.44
C THR A 1 -7.10 32.38 -43.94
N PRO A 2 -8.14 32.15 -43.11
CA PRO A 2 -7.92 32.09 -41.68
C PRO A 2 -7.16 30.78 -41.38
N ALA A 3 -6.15 30.85 -40.51
CA ALA A 3 -5.48 29.67 -40.00
C ALA A 3 -6.35 29.03 -38.92
N SER A 4 -6.82 27.81 -39.13
CA SER A 4 -7.46 27.03 -38.08
C SER A 4 -6.39 26.60 -37.07
N ARG A 5 -6.43 27.14 -35.85
CA ARG A 5 -5.67 26.60 -34.73
C ARG A 5 -6.45 25.43 -34.15
N SER A 6 -5.96 24.22 -34.37
CA SER A 6 -6.50 23.02 -33.71
C SER A 6 -6.03 23.03 -32.25
N ILE A 7 -6.96 23.13 -31.30
CA ILE A 7 -6.71 22.85 -29.89
C ILE A 7 -7.11 21.40 -29.66
N THR A 8 -6.13 20.51 -29.46
CA THR A 8 -6.39 19.15 -29.01
C THR A 8 -6.50 19.16 -27.50
N VAL A 9 -7.71 18.89 -26.98
CA VAL A 9 -7.93 18.62 -25.55
C VAL A 9 -7.67 17.15 -25.29
N ASP A 10 -6.75 16.86 -24.38
CA ASP A 10 -6.50 15.50 -23.91
C ASP A 10 -7.52 15.11 -22.83
N LYS A 11 -8.07 13.91 -22.94
CA LYS A 11 -9.05 13.32 -22.01
C LYS A 11 -8.65 11.90 -21.60
N THR A 12 -7.44 11.48 -21.94
CA THR A 12 -6.94 10.15 -21.67
C THR A 12 -6.62 10.06 -20.18
N LEU A 13 -7.20 9.09 -19.47
CA LEU A 13 -6.85 8.88 -18.07
C LEU A 13 -5.47 8.23 -17.97
N PRO A 14 -4.63 8.61 -16.98
CA PRO A 14 -3.40 7.88 -16.70
C PRO A 14 -3.72 6.47 -16.19
N ALA A 15 -2.88 5.51 -16.52
CA ALA A 15 -2.88 4.19 -15.91
C ALA A 15 -2.07 4.24 -14.60
N ILE A 16 -2.65 3.72 -13.52
CA ILE A 16 -2.02 3.62 -12.19
C ILE A 16 -2.49 2.33 -11.54
N SER A 17 -1.61 1.62 -10.84
CA SER A 17 -1.98 0.45 -10.04
C SER A 17 -1.23 0.43 -8.72
N GLY A 18 -1.84 -0.16 -7.69
CA GLY A 18 -1.19 -0.52 -6.44
C GLY A 18 -1.02 -2.02 -6.28
N THR A 19 0.10 -2.44 -5.70
CA THR A 19 0.37 -3.84 -5.41
C THR A 19 -0.02 -4.14 -3.98
N ASP A 20 -0.88 -5.14 -3.77
CA ASP A 20 -1.21 -5.63 -2.44
C ASP A 20 0.05 -6.03 -1.68
N VAL A 21 0.14 -5.60 -0.42
CA VAL A 21 1.17 -6.06 0.52
C VAL A 21 0.61 -7.28 1.26
N PRO A 22 1.17 -8.48 1.05
CA PRO A 22 0.78 -9.67 1.81
C PRO A 22 1.00 -9.47 3.31
N GLN A 23 0.49 -10.40 4.12
CA GLN A 23 0.64 -10.33 5.57
C GLN A 23 2.11 -10.13 5.98
N THR A 24 2.37 -9.05 6.72
CA THR A 24 3.70 -8.68 7.22
C THR A 24 3.63 -8.25 8.68
N SER A 25 4.74 -8.41 9.41
CA SER A 25 4.89 -7.88 10.77
C SER A 25 5.40 -6.43 10.79
N ASP A 26 5.83 -5.90 9.65
CA ASP A 26 6.27 -4.51 9.51
C ASP A 26 5.06 -3.58 9.41
N ARG A 27 4.97 -2.59 10.32
CA ARG A 27 3.85 -1.63 10.37
C ARG A 27 4.00 -0.47 9.39
N THR A 28 5.16 -0.34 8.74
CA THR A 28 5.46 0.66 7.71
C THR A 28 5.97 -0.04 6.45
N PRO A 29 5.19 -0.96 5.85
CA PRO A 29 5.68 -1.73 4.71
C PRO A 29 5.92 -0.84 3.49
N ASP A 30 6.90 -1.21 2.67
CA ASP A 30 7.09 -0.57 1.37
C ASP A 30 5.87 -0.79 0.48
N LEU A 31 5.29 0.30 0.00
CA LEU A 31 4.18 0.31 -0.95
C LEU A 31 4.73 0.49 -2.36
N SER A 32 4.16 -0.22 -3.33
CA SER A 32 4.63 -0.15 -4.72
C SER A 32 3.53 -0.42 -5.73
N GLY A 33 3.80 -0.06 -6.98
CA GLY A 33 2.92 -0.33 -8.11
C GLY A 33 3.46 0.20 -9.42
N THR A 34 2.61 0.24 -10.45
CA THR A 34 2.97 0.70 -11.79
C THR A 34 2.17 1.92 -12.21
N THR A 35 2.70 2.67 -13.16
CA THR A 35 2.05 3.84 -13.74
C THR A 35 2.56 4.12 -15.15
N ASP A 36 1.77 4.78 -15.99
CA ASP A 36 2.21 5.25 -17.32
C ASP A 36 2.54 6.74 -17.37
N VAL A 37 2.36 7.46 -16.26
CA VAL A 37 2.72 8.89 -16.19
C VAL A 37 4.23 9.09 -16.30
N ALA A 38 4.62 10.27 -16.80
CA ALA A 38 6.03 10.61 -16.98
C ALA A 38 6.80 10.62 -15.66
N ASP A 39 8.07 10.25 -15.71
CA ASP A 39 8.98 10.32 -14.56
C ASP A 39 8.96 11.70 -13.88
N GLY A 40 8.97 11.70 -12.55
CA GLY A 40 8.85 12.92 -11.74
C GLY A 40 7.41 13.38 -11.50
N THR A 41 6.40 12.75 -12.12
CA THR A 41 4.98 13.04 -11.82
C THR A 41 4.62 12.56 -10.42
N SER A 42 3.87 13.38 -9.67
CA SER A 42 3.48 13.09 -8.29
C SER A 42 2.49 11.93 -8.21
N ILE A 43 2.69 11.08 -7.20
CA ILE A 43 1.81 9.97 -6.83
C ILE A 43 1.53 10.08 -5.34
N THR A 44 0.26 9.94 -5.00
CA THR A 44 -0.22 10.07 -3.61
C THR A 44 -0.92 8.79 -3.22
N VAL A 45 -0.59 8.27 -2.04
CA VAL A 45 -1.31 7.14 -1.44
C VAL A 45 -2.07 7.65 -0.21
N THR A 46 -3.35 7.30 -0.14
CA THR A 46 -4.22 7.60 1.01
C THR A 46 -4.76 6.33 1.66
N ASP A 47 -5.10 6.40 2.94
CA ASP A 47 -5.83 5.34 3.65
C ASP A 47 -7.35 5.41 3.40
N GLY A 48 -8.09 4.48 3.98
CA GLY A 48 -9.56 4.44 3.92
C GLY A 48 -10.27 5.63 4.59
N ALA A 49 -9.56 6.48 5.34
CA ALA A 49 -10.05 7.74 5.88
C ALA A 49 -9.68 8.96 5.01
N ASN A 50 -9.07 8.71 3.84
CA ASN A 50 -8.49 9.71 2.93
C ASN A 50 -7.31 10.51 3.52
N ALA A 51 -6.65 10.01 4.56
CA ALA A 51 -5.42 10.61 5.04
C ALA A 51 -4.25 10.20 4.14
N THR A 52 -3.42 11.17 3.74
CA THR A 52 -2.19 10.88 2.99
C THR A 52 -1.22 10.11 3.86
N VAL A 53 -0.92 8.87 3.48
CA VAL A 53 0.05 8.02 4.19
C VAL A 53 1.45 8.15 3.60
N CYS A 54 1.51 8.52 2.32
CA CYS A 54 2.76 8.61 1.58
C CYS A 54 2.62 9.41 0.28
N THR A 55 3.69 10.07 -0.15
CA THR A 55 3.82 10.71 -1.47
C THR A 55 5.15 10.31 -2.10
N THR A 56 5.15 10.16 -3.42
CA THR A 56 6.34 9.82 -4.20
C THR A 56 6.22 10.35 -5.62
N THR A 57 7.18 10.06 -6.47
CA THR A 57 7.13 10.36 -7.91
C THR A 57 7.28 9.10 -8.73
N ALA A 58 6.64 9.08 -9.90
CA ALA A 58 6.87 8.04 -10.89
C ALA A 58 8.36 7.99 -11.30
N ASN A 59 8.86 6.77 -11.51
CA ASN A 59 10.20 6.50 -12.00
C ASN A 59 10.19 5.21 -12.81
N ALA A 60 10.56 5.30 -14.08
CA ALA A 60 10.67 4.18 -15.01
C ALA A 60 9.38 3.33 -15.10
N GLY A 61 8.22 3.99 -15.11
CA GLY A 61 6.90 3.33 -15.17
C GLY A 61 6.45 2.65 -13.87
N ALA A 62 7.16 2.89 -12.78
CA ALA A 62 6.85 2.36 -11.47
C ALA A 62 6.78 3.48 -10.42
N TRP A 63 6.26 3.12 -9.25
CA TRP A 63 6.33 3.96 -8.07
C TRP A 63 6.57 3.09 -6.84
N ALA A 64 7.27 3.66 -5.87
CA ALA A 64 7.50 3.03 -4.58
C ALA A 64 7.60 4.10 -3.52
N CYS A 65 7.10 3.80 -2.32
CA CYS A 65 7.19 4.72 -1.20
C CYS A 65 6.94 4.01 0.13
N THR A 66 7.56 4.52 1.20
CA THR A 66 7.42 3.99 2.56
C THR A 66 6.49 4.91 3.36
N PRO A 67 5.43 4.39 4.02
CA PRO A 67 4.55 5.19 4.86
C PRO A 67 5.31 5.88 5.99
N SER A 68 4.88 7.09 6.35
CA SER A 68 5.47 7.85 7.47
C SER A 68 4.84 7.56 8.84
N VAL A 69 3.75 6.77 8.86
CA VAL A 69 2.97 6.43 10.05
C VAL A 69 2.68 4.93 10.04
N ASP A 70 2.76 4.31 11.21
CA ASP A 70 2.40 2.92 11.43
C ASP A 70 0.94 2.65 11.04
N PHE A 71 0.73 1.58 10.28
CA PHE A 71 -0.61 1.06 10.05
C PHE A 71 -1.14 0.29 11.26
N PRO A 72 -2.47 0.30 11.51
CA PRO A 72 -3.10 -0.57 12.49
C PRO A 72 -3.01 -2.06 12.10
N GLU A 73 -3.19 -2.94 13.09
CA GLU A 73 -3.30 -4.38 12.86
C GLU A 73 -4.48 -4.71 11.95
N GLY A 74 -4.32 -5.75 11.13
CA GLY A 74 -5.33 -6.23 10.19
C GLY A 74 -5.16 -5.66 8.78
N VAL A 75 -6.27 -5.69 8.03
CA VAL A 75 -6.30 -5.26 6.62
C VAL A 75 -6.47 -3.73 6.56
N ASN A 76 -5.51 -3.07 5.93
CA ASN A 76 -5.52 -1.63 5.66
C ASN A 76 -5.91 -1.39 4.21
N ALA A 77 -7.03 -0.71 3.98
CA ALA A 77 -7.45 -0.31 2.64
C ALA A 77 -6.72 0.98 2.23
N LEU A 78 -6.10 0.94 1.06
CA LEU A 78 -5.29 2.03 0.51
C LEU A 78 -5.79 2.41 -0.88
N THR A 79 -5.55 3.66 -1.26
CA THR A 79 -5.85 4.17 -2.60
C THR A 79 -4.64 4.92 -3.11
N VAL A 80 -4.13 4.54 -4.29
CA VAL A 80 -3.10 5.30 -5.01
C VAL A 80 -3.77 6.19 -6.05
N THR A 81 -3.33 7.44 -6.17
CA THR A 81 -3.85 8.42 -7.13
C THR A 81 -2.71 9.11 -7.86
N THR A 82 -2.91 9.38 -9.14
CA THR A 82 -2.03 10.23 -9.94
C THR A 82 -2.82 11.11 -10.92
N THR A 83 -2.19 12.17 -11.39
CA THR A 83 -2.74 13.13 -12.35
C THR A 83 -1.72 13.35 -13.45
N ASP A 84 -2.16 13.24 -14.70
CA ASP A 84 -1.31 13.48 -15.87
C ASP A 84 -1.04 14.99 -16.09
N PRO A 85 -0.11 15.38 -16.98
CA PRO A 85 0.16 16.79 -17.28
C PRO A 85 -1.01 17.56 -17.90
N ALA A 86 -2.01 16.88 -18.46
CA ALA A 86 -3.22 17.48 -19.02
C ALA A 86 -4.31 17.73 -17.96
N GLY A 87 -4.12 17.25 -16.72
CA GLY A 87 -5.03 17.39 -15.60
C GLY A 87 -6.04 16.26 -15.46
N ASN A 88 -5.88 15.14 -16.18
CA ASN A 88 -6.71 13.96 -16.01
C ASN A 88 -6.19 13.13 -14.82
N SER A 89 -7.08 12.73 -13.92
CA SER A 89 -6.73 11.98 -12.70
C SER A 89 -7.34 10.60 -12.70
N ASN A 90 -6.58 9.61 -12.22
CA ASN A 90 -7.06 8.26 -12.02
C ASN A 90 -6.54 7.68 -10.70
N SER A 91 -7.18 6.61 -10.21
CA SER A 91 -6.83 5.96 -8.95
C SER A 91 -7.01 4.45 -9.01
N ASP A 92 -6.32 3.74 -8.12
CA ASP A 92 -6.48 2.30 -7.92
C ASP A 92 -6.49 1.95 -6.43
N ALA A 93 -7.22 0.89 -6.07
CA ALA A 93 -7.37 0.43 -4.70
C ALA A 93 -6.55 -0.84 -4.46
N PHE A 94 -5.86 -0.90 -3.33
CA PHE A 94 -5.06 -2.04 -2.91
C PHE A 94 -5.04 -2.13 -1.39
N THR A 95 -4.43 -3.17 -0.84
CA THR A 95 -4.44 -3.46 0.59
C THR A 95 -3.07 -3.76 1.15
N ALA A 96 -2.90 -3.50 2.45
CA ALA A 96 -1.75 -3.97 3.22
C ALA A 96 -2.23 -4.70 4.47
N THR A 97 -1.78 -5.93 4.67
CA THR A 97 -2.20 -6.74 5.85
C THR A 97 -1.09 -6.73 6.91
N ILE A 98 -1.36 -6.12 8.06
CA ILE A 98 -0.44 -6.07 9.19
C ILE A 98 -0.81 -7.14 10.21
N ASN A 99 0.18 -7.93 10.60
CA ASN A 99 0.10 -8.85 11.72
C ASN A 99 1.43 -8.84 12.47
N SER A 100 1.57 -7.92 13.43
CA SER A 100 2.78 -7.81 14.25
C SER A 100 2.74 -8.70 15.49
N THR A 101 1.64 -9.43 15.70
CA THR A 101 1.55 -10.36 16.83
C THR A 101 2.54 -11.50 16.60
N PRO A 102 3.56 -11.66 17.46
CA PRO A 102 4.41 -12.83 17.35
C PRO A 102 3.52 -14.04 17.56
N VAL A 103 3.53 -14.96 16.60
CA VAL A 103 2.98 -16.29 16.87
C VAL A 103 3.77 -16.83 18.05
N LEU A 104 3.13 -16.90 19.22
CA LEU A 104 3.67 -17.67 20.33
C LEU A 104 3.77 -19.09 19.80
N ASN A 105 4.98 -19.50 19.42
CA ASN A 105 5.27 -20.91 19.27
C ASN A 105 5.12 -21.50 20.67
N GLN A 106 3.94 -22.01 21.00
CA GLN A 106 3.72 -22.82 22.20
C GLN A 106 4.50 -24.16 22.12
N GLN A 107 5.60 -24.23 21.36
CA GLN A 107 6.53 -25.35 21.29
C GLN A 107 7.65 -25.26 22.32
N TRP A 108 7.43 -24.66 23.49
CA TRP A 108 8.33 -24.86 24.64
C TRP A 108 7.58 -24.95 25.99
N TRP A 109 6.89 -26.07 26.23
CA TRP A 109 7.12 -26.91 27.43
C TRP A 109 6.53 -28.33 27.29
N CYS A 110 7.11 -29.16 26.44
CA CYS A 110 7.14 -30.60 26.70
C CYS A 110 8.50 -31.19 26.35
N GLY A 111 9.54 -30.73 27.06
CA GLY A 111 10.78 -31.50 27.12
C GLY A 111 10.50 -32.87 27.75
N ASN A 112 10.29 -33.90 26.93
CA ASN A 112 10.32 -35.33 27.29
C ASN A 112 9.71 -35.82 28.63
N ARG A 113 8.76 -35.13 29.26
CA ARG A 113 7.88 -35.65 30.33
C ARG A 113 6.56 -34.88 30.43
N CYS A 114 5.61 -35.18 29.55
CA CYS A 114 4.20 -34.98 29.89
C CYS A 114 3.77 -36.11 30.83
N THR A 115 4.14 -36.02 32.12
CA THR A 115 3.35 -36.67 33.17
C THR A 115 2.38 -35.64 33.68
N ALA A 116 1.12 -35.77 33.28
CA ALA A 116 0.01 -35.10 33.93
C ALA A 116 0.10 -35.40 35.44
N ASN A 117 0.46 -34.40 36.25
CA ASN A 117 0.25 -34.47 37.68
C ASN A 117 -1.03 -33.70 37.98
N ALA A 118 -2.14 -34.43 37.98
CA ALA A 118 -3.35 -33.99 38.65
C ALA A 118 -3.04 -33.88 40.14
N GLY A 119 -2.82 -32.66 40.64
CA GLY A 119 -2.39 -32.44 42.02
C GLY A 119 -2.87 -31.10 42.57
N ARG A 120 -4.14 -31.09 43.01
CA ARG A 120 -4.79 -30.23 44.02
C ARG A 120 -4.36 -28.76 44.16
N TYR A 121 -5.32 -27.89 43.84
CA TYR A 121 -5.54 -26.67 44.60
C TYR A 121 -6.08 -27.01 45.99
N HIS A 122 -5.35 -26.60 47.03
CA HIS A 122 -5.87 -26.23 48.35
C HIS A 122 -4.90 -25.22 48.98
#